data_AF-A0A965Q0C8-F1
#
_entry.id   AF-A0A965Q0C8-F1
#
_cell.length_a   1.000
_cell.length_b   1.000
_cell.length_c   1.000
_cell.angle_alpha   90.00
_cell.angle_beta   90.00
_cell.angle_gamma   90.00
#
_symmetry.space_group_name_H-M   'P 1'
#
loop_
_entity.id
_entity.type
_entity.pdbx_description
1 polymer ?
#
loop_
_entity_poly.entity_id
_entity_poly.type
_entity_poly.pdbx_seq_one_letter_code
_entity_poly.pdbx_strand_id
1 'polypeptide(L)'
;MKRRVSLLLCDLRYRIMRLLVSAKGEQKSSYLSEREKTDFNENTLSQEIRWLEEQLKRTPYWFQGVVKIAHLRLTARDFRGCYDACQVAKLLEMNEKERRLTREVLSTLYLRLGEFEKVKELLMPICEGQAASTVEQELLAAAHMGLEEYEQAADLFDHFESSGIGGRTRPILEYAEQKKSPSG
;
A
#
# COMPACT_ATOMS: atom_id res chain seq x y z
N MET A 1 11.81 17.79 -21.15
CA MET A 1 11.06 16.67 -20.52
C MET A 1 11.73 16.00 -19.30
N LYS A 2 12.99 16.30 -18.93
CA LYS A 2 13.69 15.65 -17.79
C LYS A 2 13.21 16.05 -16.38
N ARG A 3 12.47 17.15 -16.21
CA ARG A 3 12.00 17.65 -14.89
C ARG A 3 10.73 16.96 -14.36
N ARG A 4 9.89 16.35 -15.20
CA ARG A 4 8.63 15.69 -14.75
C ARG A 4 8.85 14.31 -14.12
N VAL A 5 9.87 13.58 -14.54
CA VAL A 5 10.21 12.25 -14.03
C VAL A 5 10.81 12.30 -12.62
N SER A 6 11.56 13.36 -12.31
CA SER A 6 12.14 13.59 -10.97
C SER A 6 11.05 13.76 -9.89
N LEU A 7 9.94 14.44 -10.24
CA LEU A 7 8.83 14.67 -9.30
C LEU A 7 8.03 13.39 -8.99
N LEU A 8 7.84 12.50 -9.97
CA LEU A 8 7.10 11.25 -9.78
C LEU A 8 7.86 10.23 -8.93
N LEU A 9 9.19 10.16 -9.09
CA LEU A 9 10.06 9.29 -8.26
C LEU A 9 10.18 9.79 -6.83
N CYS A 10 10.18 11.11 -6.62
CA CYS A 10 10.05 11.69 -5.29
C CYS A 10 8.69 11.35 -4.66
N ASP A 11 7.60 11.32 -5.44
CA ASP A 11 6.25 11.02 -4.94
C ASP A 11 6.09 9.54 -4.53
N LEU A 12 6.65 8.60 -5.30
CA LEU A 12 6.62 7.17 -4.97
C LEU A 12 7.50 6.82 -3.78
N ARG A 13 8.75 7.34 -3.74
CA ARG A 13 9.61 7.22 -2.55
C ARG A 13 8.97 7.83 -1.31
N TYR A 14 8.31 8.98 -1.45
CA TYR A 14 7.59 9.62 -0.35
C TYR A 14 6.39 8.78 0.10
N ARG A 15 5.64 8.15 -0.82
CA ARG A 15 4.53 7.24 -0.47
C ARG A 15 5.00 5.99 0.26
N ILE A 16 6.04 5.31 -0.24
CA ILE A 16 6.63 4.14 0.41
C ILE A 16 7.22 4.53 1.78
N MET A 17 7.97 5.62 1.86
CA MET A 17 8.52 6.12 3.13
C MET A 17 7.40 6.51 4.12
N ARG A 18 6.30 7.15 3.68
CA ARG A 18 5.14 7.40 4.56
C ARG A 18 4.46 6.12 5.03
N LEU A 19 4.32 5.12 4.15
CA LEU A 19 3.74 3.83 4.51
C LEU A 19 4.59 3.15 5.58
N LEU A 20 5.91 3.14 5.41
CA LEU A 20 6.86 2.56 6.35
C LEU A 20 6.99 3.36 7.66
N VAL A 21 7.05 4.70 7.59
CA VAL A 21 7.08 5.58 8.78
C VAL A 21 5.78 5.47 9.58
N SER A 22 4.63 5.33 8.90
CA SER A 22 3.36 5.12 9.58
C SER A 22 3.20 3.70 10.14
N ALA A 23 3.86 2.68 9.57
CA ALA A 23 3.85 1.31 10.09
C ALA A 23 4.74 1.17 11.34
N LYS A 24 5.78 2.01 11.48
CA LYS A 24 6.73 1.99 12.61
C LYS A 24 6.24 2.67 13.90
N GLY A 25 5.02 3.18 13.95
CA GLY A 25 4.37 3.54 15.21
C GLY A 25 4.89 4.76 15.99
N GLU A 26 6.09 5.31 15.79
CA GLU A 26 6.63 6.51 16.48
C GLU A 26 7.88 7.04 15.72
N GLN A 27 8.10 8.34 15.45
CA GLN A 27 8.31 9.48 16.36
C GLN A 27 7.94 10.83 15.70
N LYS A 28 7.50 11.79 16.53
CA LYS A 28 7.27 13.22 16.21
C LYS A 28 8.50 13.85 15.54
N SER A 29 8.44 14.07 14.22
CA SER A 29 9.37 14.98 13.54
C SER A 29 8.75 16.37 13.48
N SER A 30 9.33 17.32 14.22
CA SER A 30 8.89 18.71 14.36
C SER A 30 9.18 19.59 13.12
N TYR A 31 9.33 19.00 11.93
CA TYR A 31 9.73 19.70 10.71
C TYR A 31 8.65 19.76 9.63
N LEU A 32 7.48 19.18 9.87
CA LEU A 32 6.37 19.29 8.93
C LEU A 32 5.61 20.59 9.20
N SER A 33 5.87 21.57 8.34
CA SER A 33 5.24 22.89 8.33
C SER A 33 3.72 22.80 8.51
N GLU A 34 3.14 23.84 9.10
CA GLU A 34 1.70 24.03 9.40
C GLU A 34 0.75 23.78 8.22
N ARG A 35 1.26 23.58 6.99
CA ARG A 35 0.51 23.14 5.80
C ARG A 35 0.05 21.67 5.81
N GLU A 36 0.63 20.80 6.62
CA GLU A 36 0.17 19.40 6.77
C GLU A 36 -0.79 19.18 7.94
N LYS A 37 -1.20 20.26 8.62
CA LYS A 37 -2.47 20.31 9.35
C LYS A 37 -3.62 20.52 8.35
N THR A 38 -3.70 19.68 7.33
CA THR A 38 -5.01 19.43 6.74
C THR A 38 -5.79 18.75 7.84
N ASP A 39 -6.77 19.45 8.39
CA ASP A 39 -7.90 18.86 9.09
C ASP A 39 -8.49 17.77 8.18
N PHE A 40 -7.90 16.58 8.24
CA PHE A 40 -8.46 15.37 7.68
C PHE A 40 -9.63 15.06 8.61
N ASN A 41 -10.78 15.64 8.27
CA ASN A 41 -11.90 15.76 9.19
C ASN A 41 -12.42 14.35 9.51
N GLU A 42 -11.99 13.79 10.64
CA GLU A 42 -12.40 12.47 11.13
C GLU A 42 -13.94 12.36 11.17
N ASN A 43 -14.61 13.50 11.37
CA ASN A 43 -16.07 13.62 11.29
C ASN A 43 -16.60 13.29 9.88
N THR A 44 -15.94 13.76 8.82
CA THR A 44 -16.33 13.47 7.43
C THR A 44 -16.14 11.99 7.09
N LEU A 45 -15.02 11.38 7.49
CA LEU A 45 -14.79 9.94 7.28
C LEU A 45 -15.84 9.09 8.02
N SER A 46 -16.13 9.43 9.27
CA SER A 46 -17.10 8.72 10.09
C SER A 46 -18.52 8.83 9.52
N GLN A 47 -18.90 10.01 9.01
CA GLN A 47 -20.19 10.22 8.35
C GLN A 47 -20.30 9.42 7.05
N GLU A 48 -19.25 9.38 6.23
CA GLU A 48 -19.23 8.62 4.98
C GLU A 48 -19.32 7.11 5.23
N ILE A 49 -18.55 6.58 6.20
CA ILE A 49 -18.62 5.17 6.62
C ILE A 49 -20.05 4.84 7.08
N ARG A 50 -20.64 5.65 7.96
CA ARG A 50 -22.01 5.43 8.47
C ARG A 50 -23.05 5.45 7.35
N TRP A 51 -22.91 6.36 6.39
CA TRP A 51 -23.81 6.42 5.24
C TRP A 51 -23.70 5.16 4.38
N LEU A 52 -22.49 4.69 4.09
CA LEU A 52 -22.25 3.46 3.34
C LEU A 52 -22.79 2.22 4.05
N GLU A 53 -22.59 2.12 5.37
CA GLU A 53 -23.14 1.03 6.19
C GLU A 53 -24.68 0.98 6.13
N GLU A 54 -25.34 2.14 6.15
CA GLU A 54 -26.80 2.21 5.98
C GLU A 54 -27.26 1.79 4.58
N GLN A 55 -26.49 2.14 3.53
CA GLN A 55 -26.75 1.64 2.18
C GLN A 55 -26.57 0.11 2.08
N LEU A 56 -25.55 -0.45 2.74
CA LEU A 56 -25.30 -1.90 2.74
C LEU A 56 -26.40 -2.70 3.44
N LYS A 57 -27.11 -2.13 4.42
CA LYS A 57 -28.30 -2.79 4.98
C LYS A 57 -29.39 -3.02 3.93
N ARG A 58 -29.49 -2.14 2.94
CA ARG A 58 -30.46 -2.24 1.83
C ARG A 58 -29.92 -3.08 0.67
N THR A 59 -28.61 -3.01 0.45
CA THR A 59 -27.94 -3.70 -0.66
C THR A 59 -26.69 -4.44 -0.15
N PRO A 60 -26.84 -5.61 0.51
CA PRO A 60 -25.72 -6.31 1.16
C PRO A 60 -24.64 -6.80 0.20
N TYR A 61 -24.99 -7.01 -1.07
CA TYR A 61 -24.09 -7.55 -2.10
C TYR A 61 -23.33 -6.47 -2.89
N TRP A 62 -23.36 -5.21 -2.43
CA TRP A 62 -22.71 -4.11 -3.13
C TRP A 62 -21.19 -4.09 -2.86
N PHE A 63 -20.45 -4.89 -3.62
CA PHE A 63 -18.99 -5.05 -3.51
C PHE A 63 -18.24 -3.70 -3.45
N GLN A 64 -18.55 -2.77 -4.36
CA GLN A 64 -17.86 -1.47 -4.42
C GLN A 64 -18.06 -0.65 -3.14
N GLY A 65 -19.23 -0.75 -2.50
CA GLY A 65 -19.51 -0.10 -1.22
C GLY A 65 -18.68 -0.70 -0.08
N VAL A 66 -18.55 -2.03 -0.05
CA VAL A 66 -17.76 -2.75 0.96
C VAL A 66 -16.28 -2.41 0.84
N VAL A 67 -15.71 -2.43 -0.37
CA VAL A 67 -14.30 -2.04 -0.61
C VAL A 67 -14.06 -0.58 -0.26
N LYS A 68 -15.00 0.32 -0.58
CA LYS A 68 -14.91 1.73 -0.18
C LYS A 68 -14.88 1.90 1.35
N ILE A 69 -15.71 1.17 2.09
CA ILE A 69 -15.64 1.13 3.57
C ILE A 69 -14.27 0.66 4.02
N ALA A 70 -13.73 -0.42 3.44
CA ALA A 70 -12.42 -0.95 3.80
C ALA A 70 -11.32 0.11 3.64
N HIS A 71 -11.31 0.86 2.54
CA HIS A 71 -10.39 1.99 2.33
C HIS A 71 -10.57 3.13 3.34
N LEU A 72 -11.81 3.52 3.63
CA LEU A 72 -12.09 4.59 4.59
C LEU A 72 -11.66 4.21 6.01
N ARG A 73 -11.93 2.96 6.42
CA ARG A 73 -11.50 2.42 7.72
C ARG A 73 -9.97 2.31 7.80
N LEU A 74 -9.31 1.87 6.71
CA LEU A 74 -7.84 1.90 6.62
C LEU A 74 -7.28 3.32 6.80
N THR A 75 -7.91 4.32 6.18
CA THR A 75 -7.52 5.72 6.28
C THR A 75 -7.73 6.26 7.71
N ALA A 76 -8.83 5.89 8.35
CA ALA A 76 -9.14 6.21 9.74
C ALA A 76 -8.30 5.41 10.76
N ARG A 77 -7.40 4.54 10.30
CA ARG A 77 -6.61 3.60 11.14
C ARG A 77 -7.46 2.63 11.97
N ASP A 78 -8.72 2.43 11.57
CA ASP A 78 -9.55 1.32 12.06
C ASP A 78 -9.16 0.04 11.32
N PHE A 79 -8.04 -0.55 11.75
CA PHE A 79 -7.46 -1.73 11.11
C PHE A 79 -8.34 -2.97 11.24
N ARG A 80 -9.03 -3.13 12.38
CA ARG A 80 -9.94 -4.25 12.60
C ARG A 80 -11.16 -4.13 11.69
N GLY A 81 -11.79 -2.96 11.65
CA GLY A 81 -12.92 -2.75 10.76
C GLY A 81 -12.54 -2.81 9.29
N CYS A 82 -11.31 -2.40 8.92
CA CYS A 82 -10.78 -2.59 7.57
C CYS A 82 -10.68 -4.08 7.23
N TYR A 83 -10.09 -4.89 8.12
CA TYR A 83 -9.97 -6.33 7.95
C TYR A 83 -11.34 -7.00 7.77
N ASP A 84 -12.30 -6.71 8.65
CA ASP A 84 -13.65 -7.27 8.59
C ASP A 84 -14.34 -6.93 7.26
N ALA A 85 -14.20 -5.68 6.79
CA ALA A 85 -14.73 -5.27 5.48
C ALA A 85 -14.05 -6.02 4.32
N CYS A 86 -12.73 -6.24 4.37
CA CYS A 86 -12.04 -7.06 3.39
C CYS A 86 -12.52 -8.52 3.39
N GLN A 87 -12.82 -9.12 4.55
CA GLN A 87 -13.39 -10.47 4.60
C GLN A 87 -14.77 -10.53 3.94
N VAL A 88 -15.61 -9.52 4.17
CA VAL A 88 -16.91 -9.42 3.48
C VAL A 88 -16.71 -9.23 1.98
N ALA A 89 -15.78 -8.36 1.55
CA ALA A 89 -15.49 -8.14 0.14
C ALA A 89 -15.07 -9.43 -0.57
N LYS A 90 -14.22 -10.25 0.07
CA LYS A 90 -13.82 -11.59 -0.43
C LYS A 90 -14.99 -12.52 -0.74
N LEU A 91 -16.06 -12.45 0.05
CA LEU A 91 -17.26 -13.27 -0.16
C LEU A 91 -18.13 -12.77 -1.33
N LEU A 92 -17.93 -11.52 -1.76
CA LEU A 92 -18.73 -10.86 -2.79
C LEU A 92 -18.01 -10.75 -4.14
N GLU A 93 -16.74 -11.15 -4.23
CA GLU A 93 -15.93 -11.06 -5.44
C GLU A 93 -16.46 -11.96 -6.56
N MET A 94 -16.81 -11.35 -7.70
CA MET A 94 -17.36 -12.06 -8.85
C MET A 94 -16.35 -12.23 -9.99
N ASN A 95 -15.30 -11.42 -10.01
CA ASN A 95 -14.32 -11.40 -11.10
C ASN A 95 -12.91 -11.04 -10.61
N GLU A 96 -11.89 -11.21 -11.47
CA GLU A 96 -10.49 -10.98 -11.08
C GLU A 96 -10.18 -9.52 -10.73
N LYS A 97 -10.86 -8.56 -11.35
CA LYS A 97 -10.69 -7.14 -11.03
C LYS A 97 -11.12 -6.85 -9.59
N GLU A 98 -12.22 -7.45 -9.15
CA GLU A 98 -12.70 -7.32 -7.77
C GLU A 98 -11.77 -8.02 -6.78
N ARG A 99 -11.33 -9.25 -7.10
CA ARG A 99 -10.33 -9.97 -6.29
C ARG A 99 -9.05 -9.17 -6.09
N ARG A 100 -8.56 -8.53 -7.17
CA ARG A 100 -7.40 -7.64 -7.12
C ARG A 100 -7.62 -6.46 -6.19
N LEU A 101 -8.74 -5.76 -6.29
CA LEU A 101 -9.02 -4.59 -5.43
C LEU A 101 -9.02 -4.96 -3.94
N THR A 102 -9.69 -6.04 -3.56
CA THR A 102 -9.68 -6.48 -2.15
C THR A 102 -8.28 -6.87 -1.70
N ARG A 103 -7.51 -7.54 -2.57
CA ARG A 103 -6.12 -7.95 -2.30
C ARG A 103 -5.21 -6.76 -2.08
N GLU A 104 -5.33 -5.71 -2.89
CA GLU A 104 -4.58 -4.45 -2.73
C GLU A 104 -4.88 -3.80 -1.37
N VAL A 105 -6.16 -3.70 -0.97
CA VAL A 105 -6.55 -3.14 0.33
C VAL A 105 -6.01 -3.98 1.49
N LEU A 106 -6.19 -5.30 1.43
CA LEU A 106 -5.74 -6.21 2.48
C LEU A 106 -4.21 -6.22 2.61
N SER A 107 -3.48 -6.20 1.50
CA SER A 107 -2.02 -6.10 1.51
C SER A 107 -1.57 -4.78 2.12
N THR A 108 -2.22 -3.68 1.77
CA THR A 108 -1.93 -2.37 2.38
C THR A 108 -2.20 -2.38 3.88
N LEU A 109 -3.27 -3.03 4.33
CA LEU A 109 -3.56 -3.24 5.75
C LEU A 109 -2.42 -4.00 6.45
N TYR A 110 -2.00 -5.14 5.90
CA TYR A 110 -0.92 -5.93 6.48
C TYR A 110 0.41 -5.17 6.52
N LEU A 111 0.75 -4.40 5.49
CA LEU A 111 1.92 -3.50 5.52
C LEU A 111 1.85 -2.48 6.67
N ARG A 112 0.67 -1.89 6.92
CA ARG A 112 0.48 -0.93 8.04
C ARG A 112 0.61 -1.58 9.42
N LEU A 113 0.27 -2.86 9.53
CA LEU A 113 0.41 -3.65 10.75
C LEU A 113 1.81 -4.25 10.94
N GLY A 114 2.71 -4.08 9.96
CA GLY A 114 4.03 -4.72 9.97
C GLY A 114 3.99 -6.23 9.70
N GLU A 115 2.87 -6.76 9.20
CA GLU A 115 2.69 -8.19 8.89
C GLU A 115 3.21 -8.51 7.47
N PHE A 116 4.50 -8.25 7.23
CA PHE A 116 5.12 -8.34 5.91
C PHE A 116 5.05 -9.75 5.29
N GLU A 117 5.19 -10.80 6.09
CA GLU A 117 5.09 -12.18 5.59
C GLU A 117 3.70 -12.50 5.03
N LYS A 118 2.63 -11.98 5.64
CA LYS A 118 1.28 -12.16 5.11
C LYS A 118 1.07 -11.46 3.78
N VAL A 119 1.79 -10.36 3.53
CA VAL A 119 1.77 -9.68 2.23
C VAL A 119 2.46 -10.55 1.18
N LYS A 120 3.61 -11.16 1.52
CA LYS A 120 4.30 -12.11 0.64
C LYS A 120 3.44 -13.32 0.32
N GLU A 121 2.86 -13.97 1.33
CA GLU A 121 1.94 -15.10 1.15
C GLU A 121 0.78 -14.74 0.20
N LEU A 122 0.29 -13.50 0.30
CA LEU A 122 -0.84 -13.04 -0.50
C LEU A 122 -0.48 -12.65 -1.93
N LEU A 123 0.70 -12.06 -2.17
CA LEU A 123 1.06 -11.44 -3.46
C LEU A 123 2.08 -12.23 -4.27
N MET A 124 2.99 -12.97 -3.64
CA MET A 124 4.07 -13.69 -4.31
C MET A 124 3.56 -14.64 -5.40
N PRO A 125 2.54 -15.50 -5.19
CA PRO A 125 2.04 -16.40 -6.23
C PRO A 125 1.46 -15.67 -7.46
N ILE A 126 1.01 -14.43 -7.30
CA ILE A 126 0.44 -13.62 -8.38
C ILE A 126 1.55 -12.88 -9.13
N CYS A 127 2.54 -12.36 -8.40
CA CYS A 127 3.69 -11.66 -8.97
C CYS A 127 4.68 -12.59 -9.67
N GLU A 128 4.76 -13.86 -9.26
CA GLU A 128 5.44 -14.91 -10.02
C GLU A 128 4.72 -15.22 -11.34
N GLY A 129 3.40 -14.95 -11.40
CA GLY A 129 2.62 -15.01 -12.62
C GLY A 129 2.70 -13.71 -13.45
N GLN A 130 2.43 -13.80 -14.75
CA GLN A 130 2.34 -12.62 -15.64
C GLN A 130 1.07 -11.76 -15.43
N ALA A 131 0.29 -12.02 -14.37
CA ALA A 131 -1.03 -11.40 -14.14
C ALA A 131 -1.03 -10.28 -13.08
N ALA A 132 0.10 -10.03 -12.42
CA ALA A 132 0.20 -9.00 -11.39
C ALA A 132 0.11 -7.59 -11.97
N SER A 133 -0.63 -6.74 -11.26
CA SER A 133 -0.63 -5.31 -11.50
C SER A 133 0.63 -4.64 -10.94
N THR A 134 0.92 -3.43 -11.42
CA THR A 134 1.99 -2.60 -10.87
C THR A 134 1.83 -2.36 -9.38
N VAL A 135 0.60 -2.14 -8.90
CA VAL A 135 0.30 -1.90 -7.49
C VAL A 135 0.63 -3.13 -6.64
N GLU A 136 0.29 -4.34 -7.10
CA GLU A 136 0.60 -5.58 -6.38
C GLU A 136 2.11 -5.82 -6.28
N GLN A 137 2.85 -5.56 -7.37
CA GLN A 137 4.31 -5.66 -7.36
C GLN A 137 4.95 -4.61 -6.43
N GLU A 138 4.43 -3.38 -6.37
CA GLU A 138 4.88 -2.34 -5.44
C GLU A 138 4.64 -2.74 -3.97
N LEU A 139 3.46 -3.32 -3.67
CA LEU A 139 3.11 -3.79 -2.34
C LEU A 139 3.99 -4.97 -1.90
N LEU A 140 4.30 -5.90 -2.81
CA LEU A 140 5.21 -7.00 -2.55
C LEU A 140 6.65 -6.50 -2.31
N ALA A 141 7.13 -5.56 -3.13
CA ALA A 141 8.44 -4.95 -2.93
C ALA A 141 8.53 -4.23 -1.57
N ALA A 142 7.48 -3.53 -1.15
CA ALA A 142 7.40 -2.92 0.17
C ALA A 142 7.46 -3.95 1.32
N ALA A 143 6.87 -5.14 1.13
CA ALA A 143 6.96 -6.23 2.10
C ALA A 143 8.39 -6.79 2.20
N HIS A 144 9.05 -7.05 1.07
CA HIS A 144 10.46 -7.47 1.03
C HIS A 144 11.37 -6.45 1.72
N MET A 145 11.16 -5.14 1.48
CA MET A 145 11.90 -4.10 2.20
C MET A 145 11.67 -4.14 3.72
N GLY A 146 10.44 -4.44 4.16
CA GLY A 146 10.09 -4.58 5.57
C GLY A 146 10.77 -5.78 6.26
N LEU A 147 11.09 -6.82 5.49
CA LEU A 147 11.82 -8.02 5.93
C LEU A 147 13.33 -7.95 5.71
N GLU A 148 13.85 -6.80 5.27
CA GLU A 148 15.26 -6.61 4.92
C GLU A 148 15.75 -7.47 3.74
N GLU A 149 14.82 -7.98 2.93
CA GLU A 149 15.04 -8.74 1.69
C GLU A 149 15.25 -7.78 0.50
N TYR A 150 16.29 -6.95 0.59
CA TYR A 150 16.48 -5.81 -0.34
C TYR A 150 16.77 -6.23 -1.79
N GLU A 151 17.39 -7.40 -1.99
CA GLU A 151 17.69 -7.91 -3.34
C GLU A 151 16.41 -8.30 -4.06
N GLN A 152 15.50 -9.01 -3.38
CA GLN A 152 14.18 -9.38 -3.91
C GLN A 152 13.31 -8.13 -4.18
N ALA A 153 13.38 -7.14 -3.29
CA ALA A 153 12.72 -5.86 -3.53
C ALA A 153 13.27 -5.17 -4.80
N ALA A 154 14.59 -5.18 -5.01
CA ALA A 154 15.22 -4.58 -6.18
C ALA A 154 14.85 -5.29 -7.48
N ASP A 155 14.82 -6.62 -7.49
CA ASP A 155 14.42 -7.43 -8.66
C ASP A 155 13.00 -7.10 -9.14
N LEU A 156 12.07 -6.92 -8.19
CA LEU A 156 10.71 -6.47 -8.50
C LEU A 156 10.69 -5.08 -9.13
N PHE A 157 11.60 -4.19 -8.70
CA PHE A 157 11.69 -2.86 -9.28
C PHE A 157 12.33 -2.82 -10.67
N ASP A 158 13.34 -3.65 -10.92
CA ASP A 158 14.03 -3.74 -12.21
C ASP A 158 13.14 -4.35 -13.30
N HIS A 159 12.19 -5.21 -12.91
CA HIS A 159 11.14 -5.70 -13.81
C HIS A 159 10.21 -4.57 -14.31
N PHE A 160 9.96 -3.54 -13.51
CA PHE A 160 9.20 -2.36 -13.96
C PHE A 160 9.94 -1.53 -15.02
N GLU A 161 11.28 -1.48 -14.93
CA GLU A 161 12.10 -0.72 -15.86
C GLU A 161 12.17 -1.37 -17.24
N SER A 162 12.43 -2.67 -17.26
CA SER A 162 12.55 -3.47 -18.48
C SER A 162 11.24 -3.59 -19.25
N SER A 163 10.11 -3.49 -18.57
CA SER A 163 8.76 -3.47 -19.16
C SER A 163 8.39 -2.14 -19.86
N GLY A 164 9.27 -1.14 -19.82
CA GLY A 164 9.06 0.17 -20.46
C GLY A 164 8.06 1.09 -19.74
N ILE A 165 7.61 0.72 -18.53
CA ILE A 165 6.61 1.48 -17.75
C ILE A 165 7.26 2.40 -16.71
N GLY A 166 8.53 2.20 -16.31
CA GLY A 166 9.16 3.12 -15.37
C GLY A 166 10.68 3.13 -15.42
N GLY A 167 11.29 4.19 -15.97
CA GLY A 167 12.72 4.41 -15.80
C GLY A 167 13.08 4.93 -14.40
N ARG A 168 14.10 4.32 -13.80
CA ARG A 168 15.09 4.72 -12.76
C ARG A 168 14.99 4.01 -11.39
N THR A 169 15.73 2.90 -11.21
CA THR A 169 15.99 2.14 -9.96
C THR A 169 17.39 2.32 -9.36
N ARG A 170 18.30 3.04 -10.02
CA ARG A 170 19.65 3.34 -9.46
C ARG A 170 19.69 3.76 -7.97
N PRO A 171 18.74 4.54 -7.43
CA PRO A 171 18.87 5.04 -6.06
C PRO A 171 18.62 4.03 -4.93
N ILE A 172 18.03 2.85 -5.20
CA ILE A 172 17.71 1.84 -4.15
C ILE A 172 18.90 0.92 -3.91
N LEU A 173 19.58 0.48 -4.97
CA LEU A 173 20.82 -0.29 -4.89
C LEU A 173 21.91 0.51 -4.16
N GLU A 174 22.05 1.81 -4.46
CA GLU A 174 22.97 2.71 -3.75
C GLU A 174 22.65 2.82 -2.24
N TYR A 175 21.39 2.72 -1.83
CA TYR A 175 20.99 2.74 -0.41
C TYR A 175 21.26 1.39 0.30
N ALA A 176 21.04 0.27 -0.39
CA ALA A 176 21.33 -1.07 0.12
C ALA A 176 22.85 -1.28 0.32
N GLU A 177 23.68 -0.77 -0.60
CA GLU A 177 25.14 -0.80 -0.50
C GLU A 177 25.67 0.03 0.68
N GLN A 178 25.08 1.20 0.95
CA GLN A 178 25.43 2.03 2.11
C GLN A 178 25.06 1.37 3.46
N LYS A 179 24.00 0.56 3.49
CA LYS A 179 23.56 -0.17 4.70
C LYS A 179 24.36 -1.45 4.97
N LYS A 180 24.92 -2.10 3.93
CA LYS A 180 25.84 -3.25 4.07
C LYS A 180 27.23 -2.88 4.62
N SER A 181 27.52 -1.58 4.81
CA SER A 181 28.81 -1.10 5.31
C SER A 181 28.75 -0.41 6.69
N PRO A 182 28.52 -1.13 7.81
CA PRO A 182 28.86 -0.61 9.14
C PRO A 182 29.83 -1.55 9.86
N SER A 183 31.12 -1.45 9.54
CA SER A 183 32.23 -1.85 10.44
C SER A 183 33.57 -1.52 9.80
N GLY A 184 34.03 -0.30 10.05
CA GLY A 184 35.44 -0.04 10.33
C GLY A 184 35.69 -0.25 11.81
#